data_AF-X1UGF7-F1
#
_entry.id   AF-X1UGF7-F1
#
_cell.length_a   1.000
_cell.length_b   1.000
_cell.length_c   1.000
_cell.angle_alpha   90.00
_cell.angle_beta   90.00
_cell.angle_gamma   90.00
#
_symmetry.space_group_name_H-M   'P 1'
#
loop_
_entity.id
_entity.type
_entity.pdbx_description
1 polymer ?
#
loop_
_entity_poly.entity_id
_entity_poly.type
_entity_poly.pdbx_seq_one_letter_code
_entity_poly.pdbx_strand_id
1 'polypeptide(L)'
;MKKENKKESVIHKITHPNILPRTFGEKAADGLTRVAGSWGFILSFAGFLVLWIIMNTTWLVFGSTWDARPFILLNLILSCLAAFQAPIILMSQNRTSQKDRQRAEYDYAVNRKAEREIQEIKKAMNRIEGKIMIRHKK
;
A
#
# COMPACT_ATOMS: atom_id res chain seq x y z
N MET A 1 -13.30 14.60 -44.60
CA MET A 1 -13.15 13.32 -43.88
C MET A 1 -11.95 13.24 -42.90
N LYS A 2 -11.27 14.35 -42.54
CA LYS A 2 -10.04 14.32 -41.71
C LYS A 2 -10.24 14.63 -40.20
N LYS A 3 -11.48 14.94 -39.76
CA LYS A 3 -11.77 15.42 -38.39
C LYS A 3 -12.19 14.32 -37.41
N GLU A 4 -12.60 13.14 -37.86
CA GLU A 4 -12.97 12.02 -36.97
C GLU A 4 -11.75 11.24 -36.48
N ASN A 5 -10.73 11.08 -37.33
CA ASN A 5 -9.52 10.30 -37.03
C ASN A 5 -8.61 10.95 -35.95
N LYS A 6 -8.76 12.26 -35.68
CA LYS A 6 -8.02 12.95 -34.60
C LYS A 6 -8.64 12.74 -33.21
N LYS A 7 -9.89 12.27 -33.11
CA LYS A 7 -10.53 12.02 -31.81
C LYS A 7 -10.11 10.69 -31.20
N GLU A 8 -9.80 9.69 -32.02
CA GLU A 8 -9.30 8.40 -31.54
C GLU A 8 -7.88 8.49 -30.98
N SER A 9 -7.04 9.41 -31.48
CA SER A 9 -5.67 9.62 -30.97
C SER A 9 -5.60 10.28 -29.58
N VAL A 10 -6.75 10.71 -29.04
CA VAL A 10 -6.86 11.33 -27.70
C VAL A 10 -7.51 10.38 -26.71
N ILE A 11 -7.72 9.11 -27.08
CA ILE A 11 -7.93 8.05 -26.09
C ILE A 11 -6.61 7.93 -25.35
N HIS A 12 -6.51 8.74 -24.29
CA HIS A 12 -5.45 8.77 -23.30
C HIS A 12 -5.08 7.31 -23.04
N LYS A 13 -3.89 6.91 -23.50
CA LYS A 13 -3.35 5.57 -23.28
C LYS A 13 -3.39 5.39 -21.78
N ILE A 14 -4.40 4.66 -21.28
CA ILE A 14 -4.55 4.43 -19.85
C ILE A 14 -3.38 3.52 -19.52
N THR A 15 -2.27 4.17 -19.19
CA THR A 15 -0.98 3.54 -19.02
C THR A 15 -1.08 2.87 -17.66
N HIS A 16 -0.96 1.55 -17.64
CA HIS A 16 -0.89 0.82 -16.38
C HIS A 16 0.16 1.50 -15.49
N PRO A 17 -0.11 1.65 -14.18
CA PRO A 17 0.86 2.23 -13.28
C PRO A 17 2.17 1.47 -13.46
N ASN A 18 3.18 2.17 -13.98
CA ASN A 18 4.50 1.60 -14.16
C ASN A 18 5.02 1.27 -12.77
N ILE A 19 5.18 -0.02 -12.47
CA ILE A 19 5.91 -0.48 -11.29
C ILE A 19 7.36 -0.07 -11.50
N LEU A 20 7.72 1.12 -11.00
CA LEU A 20 9.09 1.61 -11.00
C LEU A 20 10.01 0.53 -10.41
N PRO A 21 11.24 0.37 -10.93
CA PRO A 21 12.19 -0.59 -10.40
C PRO A 21 12.46 -0.30 -8.93
N ARG A 22 12.15 -1.28 -8.07
CA ARG A 22 12.27 -1.17 -6.60
C ARG A 22 13.71 -0.86 -6.20
N THR A 23 13.91 0.20 -5.41
CA THR A 23 15.23 0.54 -4.86
C THR A 23 15.63 -0.45 -3.75
N PHE A 24 16.92 -0.52 -3.41
CA PHE A 24 17.43 -1.47 -2.39
C PHE A 24 16.78 -1.24 -1.01
N GLY A 25 16.60 0.02 -0.61
CA GLY A 25 15.92 0.39 0.63
C GLY A 25 14.46 -0.04 0.66
N GLU A 26 13.76 0.02 -0.47
CA GLU A 26 12.37 -0.43 -0.57
C GLU A 26 12.24 -1.96 -0.45
N LYS A 27 13.20 -2.72 -0.97
CA LYS A 27 13.21 -4.19 -0.82
C LYS A 27 13.48 -4.59 0.64
N ALA A 28 14.38 -3.88 1.31
CA ALA A 28 14.69 -4.11 2.72
C ALA A 28 13.49 -3.76 3.63
N ALA A 29 12.82 -2.63 3.38
CA ALA A 29 11.64 -2.22 4.14
C ALA A 29 10.43 -3.16 3.93
N ASP A 30 10.17 -3.60 2.69
CA ASP A 30 9.10 -4.57 2.39
C ASP A 30 9.40 -5.93 3.07
N GLY A 31 10.67 -6.35 3.11
CA GLY A 31 11.13 -7.55 3.81
C GLY A 31 10.98 -7.45 5.34
N LEU A 32 11.41 -6.32 5.92
CA LEU A 32 11.32 -6.07 7.35
C LEU A 32 9.85 -5.98 7.80
N THR A 33 8.98 -5.32 7.03
CA THR A 33 7.54 -5.23 7.35
C THR A 33 6.88 -6.61 7.34
N ARG A 34 7.26 -7.48 6.39
CA ARG A 34 6.72 -8.84 6.31
C ARG A 34 7.14 -9.72 7.50
N VAL A 35 8.37 -9.54 8.00
CA VAL A 35 8.88 -10.29 9.16
C VAL A 35 8.34 -9.72 10.47
N ALA A 36 8.40 -8.40 10.65
CA ALA A 36 7.97 -7.70 11.86
C ALA A 36 6.44 -7.70 12.06
N GLY A 37 5.65 -7.78 10.98
CA GLY A 37 4.19 -7.85 11.03
C GLY A 37 3.61 -9.24 11.29
N SER A 38 4.45 -10.26 11.45
CA SER A 38 3.98 -11.64 11.69
C SER A 38 3.68 -11.88 13.16
N TRP A 39 2.54 -12.52 13.45
CA TRP A 39 2.17 -12.97 14.79
C TRP A 39 3.22 -13.87 15.44
N GLY A 40 3.92 -14.69 14.65
CA GLY A 40 5.00 -15.55 15.15
C GLY A 40 6.25 -14.78 15.60
N PHE A 41 6.57 -13.66 14.94
CA PHE A 41 7.70 -12.82 15.34
C PHE A 41 7.42 -12.10 16.66
N ILE A 42 6.20 -11.58 16.84
CA ILE A 42 5.77 -10.92 18.07
C ILE A 42 5.85 -11.89 19.26
N LEU A 43 5.34 -13.12 19.09
CA LEU A 43 5.37 -14.14 20.15
C LEU A 43 6.80 -14.61 20.47
N SER A 44 7.65 -14.80 19.45
CA SER A 44 9.06 -15.17 19.63
C SER A 44 9.84 -14.07 20.36
N PHE A 45 9.63 -12.80 19.97
CA PHE A 45 10.27 -11.65 20.61
C PHE A 45 9.80 -11.47 22.06
N ALA A 46 8.50 -11.64 22.33
CA ALA A 46 7.97 -11.64 23.69
C ALA A 46 8.57 -12.77 24.54
N GLY A 47 8.67 -14.00 23.99
CA GLY A 47 9.33 -15.12 24.66
C GLY A 47 10.80 -14.88 24.94
N PHE A 48 11.53 -14.27 24.00
CA PHE A 48 12.92 -13.86 24.18
C PHE A 48 13.07 -12.83 25.30
N LEU A 49 12.20 -11.81 25.36
CA LEU A 49 12.21 -10.82 26.44
C LEU A 49 11.94 -11.47 27.80
N VAL A 50 10.95 -12.36 27.89
CA VAL A 50 10.64 -13.09 29.13
C VAL A 50 11.81 -13.97 29.55
N LEU A 51 12.42 -14.71 28.62
CA LEU A 51 13.59 -15.53 28.89
C LEU A 51 14.77 -14.68 29.36
N TRP A 52 15.01 -13.53 28.73
CA TRP A 52 16.06 -12.60 29.12
C TRP A 52 15.85 -12.02 30.52
N ILE A 53 14.61 -11.65 30.85
CA ILE A 53 14.25 -11.19 32.20
C ILE A 53 14.49 -12.29 33.23
N ILE A 54 14.08 -13.54 32.94
CA ILE A 54 14.28 -14.69 33.84
C ILE A 54 15.77 -14.93 34.04
N MET A 55 16.57 -15.01 32.97
CA MET A 55 18.02 -15.20 33.04
C MET A 55 18.72 -14.10 33.83
N ASN A 56 18.33 -12.84 33.62
CA ASN A 56 18.94 -11.71 34.32
C ASN A 56 18.54 -11.70 35.81
N THR A 57 17.28 -12.04 36.12
CA THR A 57 16.76 -12.14 37.50
C THR A 57 17.39 -13.31 38.26
N THR A 58 17.58 -14.48 37.64
CA THR A 58 18.26 -15.61 38.29
C THR A 58 19.73 -15.29 38.54
N TRP A 59 20.43 -14.70 37.57
CA TRP A 59 21.83 -14.31 37.74
C TRP A 59 22.04 -13.25 38.84
N LEU A 60 21.08 -12.33 39.00
CA LEU A 60 21.04 -11.36 40.10
C LEU A 60 20.89 -12.03 41.48
N VAL A 61 20.14 -13.12 41.57
CA VAL A 61 19.90 -13.87 42.82
C VAL A 61 21.08 -14.77 43.22
N PHE A 62 21.85 -15.29 42.27
CA PHE A 62 22.99 -16.20 42.52
C PHE A 62 24.35 -15.51 42.75
N GLY A 63 24.38 -14.19 42.95
CA GLY A 63 25.53 -13.50 43.56
C GLY A 63 26.63 -13.00 42.61
N SER A 64 26.40 -12.98 41.30
CA SER A 64 27.30 -12.32 40.35
C SER A 64 26.57 -11.13 39.72
N THR A 65 26.90 -9.92 40.15
CA THR A 65 26.25 -8.66 39.72
C THR A 65 26.63 -8.28 38.29
N TRP A 66 26.19 -9.09 37.30
CA TRP A 66 26.45 -8.81 35.89
C TRP A 66 25.39 -7.89 35.23
N ASP A 67 24.68 -7.08 36.03
CA ASP A 67 24.11 -5.75 35.70
C ASP A 67 23.53 -5.13 37.00
N ALA A 68 24.25 -4.22 37.66
CA ALA A 68 23.92 -3.67 38.99
C ALA A 68 22.78 -2.62 39.00
N ARG A 69 22.06 -2.41 37.89
CA ARG A 69 20.85 -1.57 37.84
C ARG A 69 19.80 -2.30 37.00
N PRO A 70 18.56 -2.45 37.51
CA PRO A 70 17.62 -3.39 36.92
C PRO A 70 17.28 -2.94 35.50
N PHE A 71 17.85 -3.65 34.53
CA PHE A 71 17.54 -3.59 33.10
C PHE A 71 17.95 -2.31 32.34
N ILE A 72 19.05 -1.63 32.68
CA ILE A 72 19.46 -0.41 31.95
C ILE A 72 19.75 -0.68 30.47
N LEU A 73 20.41 -1.81 30.16
CA LEU A 73 20.72 -2.21 28.79
C LEU A 73 19.46 -2.59 28.00
N LEU A 74 18.53 -3.31 28.63
CA LEU A 74 17.27 -3.71 28.01
C LEU A 74 16.40 -2.48 27.71
N ASN A 75 16.33 -1.54 28.66
CA ASN A 75 15.58 -0.31 28.50
C ASN A 75 16.17 0.59 27.41
N LEU A 76 17.50 0.64 27.29
CA LEU A 76 18.19 1.36 26.22
C LEU A 76 17.86 0.76 24.84
N ILE A 77 17.94 -0.57 24.71
CA ILE A 77 17.65 -1.26 23.45
C ILE A 77 16.17 -1.09 23.06
N LEU A 78 15.24 -1.25 24.01
CA LEU A 78 13.80 -1.08 23.77
C LEU A 78 13.45 0.36 23.36
N SER A 79 14.03 1.35 24.04
CA SER A 79 13.83 2.77 23.70
C SER A 79 14.33 3.08 22.29
N CYS A 80 15.49 2.53 21.92
CA CYS A 80 16.08 2.66 20.59
C CYS A 80 15.18 1.99 19.52
N LEU A 81 14.72 0.76 19.77
CA LEU A 81 13.82 0.03 18.88
C LEU A 81 12.50 0.79 18.64
N ALA A 82 11.91 1.35 19.71
CA ALA A 82 10.69 2.16 19.63
C ALA A 82 10.90 3.42 18.78
N ALA A 83 12.05 4.09 18.91
CA ALA A 83 12.39 5.27 18.12
C ALA A 83 12.49 4.97 16.61
N PHE A 84 13.02 3.80 16.24
CA PHE A 84 13.08 3.36 14.84
C PHE A 84 11.73 2.87 14.28
N GLN A 85 10.79 2.49 15.14
CA GLN A 85 9.51 1.93 14.72
C GLN A 85 8.64 2.97 13.99
N ALA A 86 8.58 4.21 14.48
CA ALA A 86 7.73 5.25 13.90
C ALA A 86 8.13 5.66 12.46
N PRO A 87 9.43 5.89 12.13
CA PRO A 87 9.85 6.15 10.76
C PRO A 87 9.61 4.98 9.80
N ILE A 88 9.81 3.74 10.25
CA ILE A 88 9.59 2.54 9.43
C ILE A 88 8.10 2.40 9.10
N ILE A 89 7.24 2.57 10.10
CA ILE A 89 5.78 2.58 9.91
C ILE A 89 5.40 3.73 8.97
N LEU A 90 5.95 4.94 9.17
CA LEU A 90 5.66 6.12 8.34
C LEU A 90 6.12 5.92 6.88
N MET A 91 7.28 5.31 6.64
CA MET A 91 7.76 4.97 5.30
C MET A 91 6.88 3.92 4.62
N SER A 92 6.44 2.90 5.36
CA SER A 92 5.51 1.87 4.85
C SER A 92 4.13 2.45 4.53
N GLN A 93 3.63 3.35 5.38
CA GLN A 93 2.38 4.08 5.15
C GLN A 93 2.48 5.03 3.95
N ASN A 94 3.54 5.82 3.85
CA ASN A 94 3.76 6.75 2.73
C ASN A 94 3.85 6.01 1.38
N ARG A 95 4.36 4.77 1.37
CA ARG A 95 4.41 3.93 0.17
C ARG A 95 3.03 3.37 -0.20
N THR A 96 2.24 2.96 0.79
CA THR A 96 0.88 2.47 0.57
C THR A 96 -0.02 3.61 0.06
N SER A 97 0.05 4.81 0.66
CA SER A 97 -0.75 5.97 0.24
C SER A 97 -0.44 6.44 -1.18
N GLN A 98 0.83 6.37 -1.61
CA GLN A 98 1.21 6.69 -3.00
C GLN A 98 0.63 5.69 -3.99
N LYS A 99 0.66 4.38 -3.67
CA LYS A 99 0.03 3.35 -4.51
C LYS A 99 -1.48 3.53 -4.58
N ASP A 100 -2.12 3.81 -3.45
CA ASP A 100 -3.56 4.04 -3.37
C ASP A 100 -3.97 5.28 -4.19
N ARG A 101 -3.18 6.36 -4.15
CA ARG A 101 -3.43 7.55 -4.96
C ARG A 101 -3.32 7.27 -6.46
N GLN A 102 -2.28 6.56 -6.89
CA GLN A 102 -2.13 6.15 -8.29
C GLN A 102 -3.28 5.26 -8.75
N ARG A 103 -3.74 4.34 -7.89
CA ARG A 103 -4.88 3.47 -8.18
C ARG A 103 -6.18 4.27 -8.31
N ALA A 104 -6.41 5.24 -7.43
CA ALA A 104 -7.57 6.12 -7.49
C ALA A 104 -7.59 6.99 -8.75
N GLU A 105 -6.44 7.53 -9.17
CA GLU A 105 -6.32 8.29 -10.42
C GLU A 105 -6.62 7.42 -11.66
N TYR A 106 -6.12 6.18 -11.66
CA TYR A 106 -6.40 5.21 -12.72
C TYR A 106 -7.89 4.85 -12.78
N ASP A 107 -8.48 4.48 -11.65
CA ASP A 107 -9.90 4.11 -11.56
C ASP A 107 -10.79 5.29 -11.98
N TYR A 108 -10.43 6.52 -11.62
CA TYR A 108 -11.11 7.73 -12.08
C TYR A 108 -11.04 7.89 -13.61
N ALA A 109 -9.87 7.69 -14.23
CA ALA A 109 -9.72 7.78 -15.68
C ALA A 109 -10.55 6.72 -16.42
N VAL A 110 -10.57 5.48 -15.91
CA VAL A 110 -11.38 4.38 -16.45
C VAL A 110 -12.87 4.69 -16.34
N ASN A 111 -13.34 5.14 -15.17
CA ASN A 111 -14.74 5.49 -14.96
C ASN A 111 -15.20 6.63 -15.89
N ARG A 112 -14.37 7.65 -16.07
CA ARG A 112 -14.67 8.74 -17.02
C ARG A 112 -14.71 8.27 -18.48
N LYS A 113 -13.90 7.27 -18.84
CA LYS A 113 -13.97 6.66 -20.17
C LYS A 113 -15.26 5.86 -20.34
N ALA A 114 -15.61 5.02 -19.39
CA ALA A 114 -16.85 4.25 -19.39
C ALA A 114 -18.08 5.17 -19.47
N GLU A 115 -18.08 6.28 -18.74
CA GLU A 115 -19.14 7.29 -18.80
C GLU A 115 -19.34 7.84 -20.22
N ARG A 116 -18.25 8.16 -20.94
CA ARG A 116 -18.33 8.64 -22.33
C ARG A 116 -18.87 7.57 -23.27
N GLU A 117 -18.38 6.34 -23.15
CA GLU A 117 -18.83 5.22 -23.98
C GLU A 117 -20.34 4.94 -23.78
N ILE A 118 -20.81 4.98 -22.53
CA ILE A 118 -22.25 4.85 -22.21
C ILE A 118 -23.06 5.99 -22.83
N GLN A 119 -22.57 7.24 -22.77
CA GLN A 119 -23.23 8.38 -23.40
C GLN A 119 -23.32 8.23 -24.93
N GLU A 120 -22.28 7.69 -25.56
CA GLU A 120 -22.27 7.44 -27.01
C GLU A 120 -23.25 6.34 -27.40
N ILE A 121 -23.30 5.24 -26.64
CA ILE A 121 -24.28 4.17 -26.81
C ILE A 121 -25.71 4.71 -26.65
N LYS A 122 -25.97 5.53 -25.63
CA LYS A 122 -27.28 6.14 -25.40
C LYS A 122 -27.71 7.03 -26.57
N LYS A 123 -26.80 7.84 -27.11
CA LYS A 123 -27.07 8.66 -28.31
C LYS A 123 -27.37 7.79 -29.54
N ALA A 124 -26.64 6.70 -29.72
CA ALA A 124 -26.88 5.76 -30.82
C ALA A 124 -28.26 5.09 -30.69
N MET A 125 -28.65 4.68 -29.49
CA MET A 125 -29.95 4.08 -29.19
C MET A 125 -31.11 5.04 -29.47
N ASN A 126 -31.05 6.27 -28.94
CA ASN A 126 -32.08 7.29 -29.19
C ASN A 126 -32.24 7.61 -30.69
N ARG A 127 -31.12 7.61 -31.45
CA ARG A 127 -31.13 7.82 -32.89
C ARG A 127 -31.81 6.67 -33.65
N ILE A 128 -31.61 5.43 -33.20
CA ILE A 128 -32.28 4.26 -33.78
C ILE A 128 -33.78 4.31 -33.49
N GLU A 129 -34.16 4.60 -32.24
CA GLU A 129 -35.55 4.74 -31.81
C GLU A 129 -36.30 5.80 -32.63
N GLY A 130 -35.71 6.99 -32.82
CA GLY A 130 -36.30 8.04 -33.65
C GLY A 130 -36.52 7.61 -35.11
N LYS A 131 -35.59 6.83 -35.69
CA LYS A 131 -35.73 6.30 -37.06
C LYS A 131 -36.86 5.27 -37.17
N ILE A 132 -37.02 4.41 -36.16
CA ILE A 132 -38.10 3.42 -36.11
C ILE A 132 -39.46 4.12 -36.01
N MET A 133 -39.58 5.14 -35.15
CA MET A 133 -40.81 5.90 -34.98
C MET A 133 -41.26 6.61 -36.27
N ILE A 134 -40.32 7.19 -37.03
CA ILE A 134 -40.61 7.82 -38.32
C ILE A 134 -41.06 6.80 -39.37
N ARG A 135 -40.44 5.61 -39.39
CA ARG A 135 -40.80 4.54 -40.34
C ARG A 135 -42.19 3.98 -40.08
N HIS A 136 -42.64 3.92 -38.84
CA HIS A 136 -43.97 3.41 -38.49
C HIS A 136 -45.12 4.39 -38.75
N LYS A 137 -44.82 5.69 -38.97
CA LYS A 137 -45.82 6.75 -39.18
C LYS A 137 -46.11 7.03 -40.67
N LYS A 138 -45.52 6.26 -41.57
CA LYS A 138 -45.61 6.39 -43.04
C LYS A 138 -46.19 5.10 -43.61
#